data_AF-A0AAV1QRW4-F1
#
_entry.id   AF-A0AAV1QRW4-F1
#
_cell.length_a   1.000
_cell.length_b   1.000
_cell.length_c   1.000
_cell.angle_alpha   90.00
_cell.angle_beta   90.00
_cell.angle_gamma   90.00
#
_symmetry.space_group_name_H-M   'P 1'
#
loop_
_entity.id
_entity.type
_entity.pdbx_description
1 polymer ?
#
loop_
_entity_poly.entity_id
_entity_poly.type
_entity_poly.pdbx_seq_one_letter_code
_entity_poly.pdbx_strand_id
1 'polypeptide(L)' 'MNTLLRENRLEDVVDKSCKDADMESLEVILEIAARCTDANPDDRPTMNQVLQLLEQEVMSPCPSDFYESHSDYC' A
#
# COMPACT_ATOMS: atom_id res chain seq x y z
N MET A 1 3.10 -6.79 15.38
CA MET A 1 3.74 -5.46 15.24
C MET A 1 5.03 -5.63 14.44
N ASN A 2 5.15 -4.98 13.28
CA ASN A 2 6.33 -5.10 12.40
C ASN A 2 7.54 -4.39 13.02
N THR A 3 8.41 -5.15 13.68
CA THR A 3 9.60 -4.65 14.39
C THR A 3 10.55 -3.87 13.48
N LEU A 4 10.68 -4.29 12.23
CA LEU A 4 11.55 -3.64 11.23
C LEU A 4 11.08 -2.22 10.86
N LEU A 5 9.77 -1.97 10.87
CA LEU A 5 9.22 -0.62 10.66
C LEU A 5 9.50 0.29 11.84
N ARG A 6 9.41 -0.23 13.08
CA ARG A 6 9.74 0.53 14.29
C ARG A 6 11.22 0.92 14.37
N GLU A 7 12.10 0.11 13.81
CA GLU A 7 13.55 0.34 13.80
C GLU A 7 13.99 1.23 12.63
N ASN A 8 13.07 1.66 11.76
CA ASN A 8 13.34 2.42 10.54
C ASN A 8 14.38 1.73 9.63
N ARG A 9 14.28 0.39 9.53
CA ARG A 9 15.15 -0.45 8.70
C ARG A 9 14.40 -0.90 7.45
N LEU A 10 13.86 0.08 6.73
CA LEU A 10 12.97 -0.13 5.59
C LEU A 10 13.67 -0.93 4.47
N GLU A 11 14.96 -0.68 4.21
CA GLU A 11 15.74 -1.40 3.18
C GLU A 11 15.88 -2.91 3.44
N ASP A 12 15.78 -3.37 4.68
CA ASP A 12 15.89 -4.79 5.03
C ASP A 12 14.60 -5.56 4.77
N VAL A 13 13.48 -4.86 4.59
CA VAL A 13 12.16 -5.44 4.30
C VAL A 13 11.98 -5.68 2.81
N VAL A 14 12.64 -4.87 1.97
CA VAL A 14 12.51 -4.94 0.52
C VAL A 14 13.31 -6.13 -0.03
N ASP A 15 12.75 -6.79 -1.04
CA ASP A 15 13.50 -7.81 -1.77
C ASP A 15 14.77 -7.18 -2.40
N LYS A 16 15.91 -7.86 -2.28
CA LYS A 16 17.21 -7.40 -2.78
C LYS A 16 17.25 -7.22 -4.31
N SER A 17 16.28 -7.77 -5.02
CA SER A 17 16.11 -7.58 -6.47
C SER A 17 15.52 -6.20 -6.82
N CYS A 18 14.87 -5.51 -5.89
CA CYS A 18 14.35 -4.15 -6.06
C CYS A 18 15.46 -3.12 -5.85
N LYS A 19 16.30 -2.91 -6.86
CA LYS A 19 17.52 -2.09 -6.76
C LYS A 19 17.28 -0.59 -6.64
N ASP A 20 16.18 -0.10 -7.20
CA ASP A 20 15.85 1.32 -7.31
C ASP A 20 14.47 1.61 -6.69
N ALA A 21 14.14 0.93 -5.59
CA ALA A 21 12.90 1.18 -4.88
C ALA A 21 12.92 2.61 -4.31
N ASP A 22 11.87 3.37 -4.61
CA ASP A 22 11.68 4.69 -4.02
C ASP A 22 11.32 4.54 -2.54
N MET A 23 12.15 5.10 -1.65
CA MET A 23 11.96 4.94 -0.19
C MET A 23 10.69 5.62 0.30
N GLU A 24 10.28 6.73 -0.32
CA GLU A 24 9.06 7.46 0.07
C GLU A 24 7.81 6.60 -0.23
N SER A 25 7.69 6.09 -1.46
CA SER A 25 6.66 5.14 -1.84
C SER A 25 6.69 3.88 -0.96
N LEU A 26 7.88 3.39 -0.61
CA LEU A 26 8.05 2.19 0.21
C LEU A 26 7.52 2.38 1.64
N GLU A 27 7.78 3.52 2.26
CA GLU A 27 7.30 3.85 3.60
C GLU A 27 5.77 3.79 3.66
N VAL A 28 5.10 4.38 2.67
CA VAL A 28 3.64 4.33 2.54
C VAL A 28 3.15 2.89 2.35
N ILE A 29 3.72 2.15 1.39
CA ILE A 29 3.30 0.76 1.12
C ILE A 29 3.42 -0.10 2.38
N LEU A 30 4.47 0.11 3.15
CA LEU A 30 4.70 -0.62 4.38
C LEU A 30 3.75 -0.20 5.52
N GLU A 31 3.35 1.07 5.59
CA GLU A 31 2.28 1.50 6.49
C GLU A 31 0.95 0.81 6.13
N ILE A 32 0.58 0.77 4.85
CA ILE A 32 -0.61 0.08 4.37
C ILE A 32 -0.53 -1.41 4.75
N ALA A 33 0.59 -2.07 4.47
CA ALA A 33 0.81 -3.48 4.79
C ALA A 33 0.72 -3.75 6.29
N ALA A 34 1.26 -2.85 7.13
CA ALA A 34 1.18 -2.98 8.58
C ALA A 34 -0.27 -2.93 9.08
N ARG A 35 -1.09 -2.02 8.56
CA ARG A 35 -2.52 -1.92 8.93
C ARG A 35 -3.31 -3.12 8.42
N CYS A 36 -3.06 -3.59 7.20
CA CYS A 36 -3.68 -4.80 6.64
C CYS A 36 -3.38 -6.07 7.45
N THR A 37 -2.21 -6.12 8.09
CA THR A 37 -1.74 -7.28 8.87
C THR A 37 -1.88 -7.08 10.37
N ASP A 38 -2.70 -6.12 10.81
CA ASP A 38 -2.90 -5.89 12.24
C ASP A 38 -3.43 -7.15 12.94
N ALA A 39 -2.92 -7.38 14.14
CA ALA A 39 -3.30 -8.51 14.98
C ALA A 39 -4.78 -8.39 15.38
N ASN A 40 -5.27 -7.18 15.58
CA ASN A 40 -6.68 -6.91 15.77
C ASN A 40 -7.39 -6.81 14.41
N PRO A 41 -8.37 -7.67 14.11
CA PRO A 41 -9.11 -7.59 12.84
C PRO A 41 -9.89 -6.29 12.67
N ASP A 42 -10.32 -5.66 13.77
CA ASP A 42 -11.10 -4.41 13.72
C ASP A 42 -10.25 -3.20 13.31
N ASP A 43 -8.92 -3.28 13.48
CA ASP A 43 -7.98 -2.23 13.08
C ASP A 43 -7.54 -2.36 11.61
N ARG A 44 -7.94 -3.44 10.94
CA ARG A 44 -7.61 -3.65 9.52
C ARG A 44 -8.47 -2.76 8.63
N PRO A 45 -7.88 -2.10 7.62
CA PRO A 45 -8.63 -1.30 6.68
C PRO A 45 -9.52 -2.19 5.81
N THR A 46 -10.63 -1.62 5.34
CA THR A 46 -11.43 -2.21 4.27
C THR A 46 -10.64 -2.19 2.96
N MET A 47 -10.94 -3.11 2.04
CA MET A 47 -10.28 -3.11 0.72
C MET A 47 -10.49 -1.81 -0.07
N ASN A 48 -11.61 -1.11 0.14
CA ASN A 48 -11.84 0.20 -0.47
C ASN A 48 -10.86 1.26 0.07
N GLN A 49 -10.63 1.29 1.39
CA GLN A 49 -9.62 2.17 2.00
C GLN A 49 -8.20 1.81 1.53
N VAL A 50 -7.87 0.53 1.39
CA VAL A 50 -6.57 0.09 0.84
C VAL A 50 -6.38 0.61 -0.58
N LEU A 51 -7.40 0.49 -1.43
CA LEU A 51 -7.35 0.98 -2.80
C LEU A 51 -7.11 2.49 -2.85
N GLN A 52 -7.87 3.27 -2.07
CA GLN A 52 -7.71 4.73 -2.01
C GLN A 52 -6.30 5.17 -1.58
N LEU A 53 -5.71 4.48 -0.61
CA LEU A 53 -4.35 4.77 -0.14
C LEU A 53 -3.30 4.46 -1.23
N LEU A 54 -3.48 3.36 -1.98
CA LEU A 54 -2.59 3.02 -3.09
C LEU A 54 -2.75 3.96 -4.29
N GLU A 55 -3.97 4.43 -4.55
CA GLU A 55 -4.26 5.40 -5.61
C GLU A 55 -3.62 6.77 -5.35
N GLN A 56 -3.60 7.22 -4.09
CA GLN A 56 -3.05 8.53 -3.72
C GLN A 56 -1.53 8.58 -3.83
N GLU A 57 -0.85 7.47 -3.54
CA GLU A 57 0.59 7.46 -3.26
C GLU A 57 1.41 6.78 -4.36
N VAL A 58 0.82 5.83 -5.10
CA VAL A 58 1.56 4.99 -6.08
C VAL A 58 1.03 5.14 -7.50
N MET A 59 -0.26 5.44 -7.69
CA MET A 59 -0.84 5.55 -9.02
C MET A 59 -0.88 7.00 -9.50
N SER A 60 -0.31 7.25 -10.68
CA SER A 60 -0.51 8.49 -11.42
C SER A 60 -2.02 8.73 -11.64
N PRO A 61 -2.51 9.98 -11.59
CA PRO A 61 -3.93 10.32 -11.73
C PRO A 61 -4.56 9.97 -13.09
N CYS A 62 -3.84 9.29 -13.98
CA CYS A 62 -4.43 8.68 -15.16
C CYS A 62 -5.21 7.42 -14.73
N PRO A 63 -6.55 7.41 -14.80
CA PRO A 63 -7.30 6.20 -14.61
C PRO A 63 -6.90 5.24 -15.72
N SER A 64 -6.40 4.06 -15.38
CA SER A 64 -6.31 2.99 -16.37
C SER A 64 -7.72 2.71 -16.91
N ASP A 65 -7.89 2.53 -18.23
CA ASP A 65 -9.17 2.26 -18.91
C ASP A 65 -9.95 1.05 -18.32
N PHE A 66 -9.33 0.27 -17.42
CA PHE A 66 -9.97 -0.80 -16.68
C PHE A 66 -10.82 -0.34 -15.49
N TYR A 67 -10.59 0.85 -14.91
CA TYR A 67 -11.32 1.32 -13.73
C TYR A 67 -12.69 1.92 -14.07
N GLU A 68 -12.88 2.41 -15.30
CA GLU A 68 -14.19 2.91 -15.77
C GLU A 68 -15.20 1.80 -16.08
N SER A 69 -14.80 0.53 -16.19
CA SER A 69 -15.71 -0.55 -16.62
C SER A 69 -16.77 -0.96 -15.57
N HIS A 70 -16.82 -0.30 -14.40
CA HIS A 70 -17.76 -0.63 -13.32
C HIS A 70 -18.78 0.45 -12.98
N SER A 71 -18.87 1.58 -13.70
CA SER A 71 -19.88 2.61 -13.39
C SER A 71 -21.23 2.46 -14.09
N ASP A 72 -21.44 1.43 -14.91
CA ASP A 72 -22.72 1.23 -15.62
C ASP A 72 -23.39 -0.11 -15.27
N TYR A 73 -23.72 -0.34 -13.99
CA TYR A 73 -24.81 -1.26 -13.64
C TYR A 73 -25.57 -0.81 -12.37
N CYS A 74 -26.69 -0.12 -12.66
CA CYS A 74 -27.91 0.13 -11.86
C CYS A 74 -27.92 1.28 -10.83
#